data_AF-B6JYR9-F1
#
_entry.id   AF-B6JYR9-F1
#
_cell.length_a   1.000
_cell.length_b   1.000
_cell.length_c   1.000
_cell.angle_alpha   90.00
_cell.angle_beta   90.00
_cell.angle_gamma   90.00
#
_symmetry.space_group_name_H-M   'P 1'
#
loop_
_entity.id
_entity.type
_entity.pdbx_description
1 polymer ?
#
loop_
_entity_poly.entity_id
_entity_poly.type
_entity_poly.pdbx_seq_one_letter_code
_entity_poly.pdbx_strand_id
1 'polypeptide(L)'
;MFGISKELLALISIFGISVAYLLVQSVRPRSTKVKSSSSEKLNEKTAVLETNPEQENVEMTESSETPSQLTVKYKGKTVTLTLRDPPLDKITKGKLLRKACNAVGLKKPGNILLMHKGKILKDGSVFVQGVRNKDACELVVDNSSPAEKAVRAMKNGIEEQILPLVEQYVAEAGKLSDEEREDGHRRLSETLLGRLIQLDAIDINGDQKVRQQRKETISWIQSLIIKLDDASKGVTGK
;
A
#
# COMPACT_ATOMS: atom_id res chain seq x y z
N MET A 1 -22.45 25.09 -29.57
CA MET A 1 -22.06 25.58 -28.24
C MET A 1 -22.20 24.45 -27.25
N PHE A 2 -21.13 23.70 -26.95
CA PHE A 2 -21.07 22.88 -25.74
C PHE A 2 -19.65 22.99 -25.19
N GLY A 3 -19.56 23.61 -24.02
CA GLY A 3 -18.31 23.95 -23.36
C GLY A 3 -17.70 22.75 -22.68
N ILE A 4 -16.47 22.43 -23.07
CA ILE A 4 -15.60 21.56 -22.28
C ILE A 4 -15.29 22.32 -21.00
N SER A 5 -15.75 21.82 -19.86
CA SER A 5 -15.52 22.41 -18.55
C SER A 5 -14.03 22.39 -18.24
N LYS A 6 -13.51 23.53 -17.74
CA LYS A 6 -12.10 23.77 -17.42
C LYS A 6 -11.52 22.81 -16.36
N GLU A 7 -12.38 22.03 -15.69
CA GLU A 7 -12.01 20.95 -14.76
C GLU A 7 -11.28 19.78 -15.46
N LEU A 8 -11.62 19.46 -16.72
CA LEU A 8 -11.05 18.31 -17.44
C LEU A 8 -9.58 18.54 -17.84
N LEU A 9 -9.19 19.79 -18.05
CA LEU A 9 -7.80 20.16 -18.37
C LEU A 9 -6.89 20.23 -17.12
N ALA A 10 -7.46 20.43 -15.92
CA ALA A 10 -6.70 20.47 -14.68
C ALA A 10 -6.24 19.07 -14.23
N LEU A 11 -7.04 18.04 -14.46
CA LEU A 11 -6.71 16.66 -14.06
C LEU A 11 -5.63 16.00 -14.93
N ILE A 12 -5.52 16.38 -16.20
CA ILE A 12 -4.49 15.87 -17.10
C ILE A 12 -3.11 16.50 -16.78
N SER A 13 -3.08 17.71 -16.19
CA SER A 13 -1.83 18.38 -15.80
C SER A 13 -1.22 17.81 -14.50
N ILE A 14 -2.04 17.34 -13.56
CA ILE A 14 -1.58 16.86 -12.24
C ILE A 14 -0.87 15.49 -12.33
N PHE A 15 -1.15 14.68 -13.34
CA PHE A 15 -0.53 13.36 -13.53
C PHE A 15 0.66 13.34 -14.51
N GLY A 16 1.13 14.52 -14.94
CA GLY A 16 2.33 14.69 -15.76
C GLY A 16 3.66 14.59 -15.00
N ILE A 17 3.81 13.66 -14.04
CA ILE A 17 5.07 13.48 -13.32
C ILE A 17 5.92 12.41 -14.01
N SER A 18 6.73 12.92 -14.94
CA SER A 18 8.14 12.58 -15.18
C SER A 18 8.61 11.17 -14.82
N VAL A 19 8.76 10.36 -15.87
CA VAL A 19 9.40 9.01 -15.91
C VAL A 19 10.91 9.05 -15.55
N ALA A 20 11.49 10.20 -15.24
CA ALA A 20 12.95 10.35 -15.06
C ALA A 20 13.50 9.98 -13.66
N TYR A 21 12.67 9.73 -12.64
CA TYR A 21 13.19 9.60 -11.25
C TYR A 21 13.53 8.16 -10.80
N LEU A 22 13.35 7.13 -11.64
CA LEU A 22 13.51 5.73 -11.22
C LEU A 22 14.83 5.05 -11.65
N LEU A 23 15.85 5.80 -12.06
CA LEU A 23 17.15 5.25 -12.50
C LEU A 23 18.38 5.73 -11.71
N VAL A 24 18.28 6.03 -10.42
CA VAL A 24 19.49 6.36 -9.61
C VAL A 24 19.42 5.78 -8.19
N GLN A 25 19.41 4.44 -8.02
CA GLN A 25 19.81 3.81 -6.74
C GLN A 25 20.50 2.43 -6.91
N SER A 26 21.44 2.31 -7.86
CA SER A 26 22.29 1.12 -7.99
C SER A 26 23.78 1.41 -7.82
N VAL A 27 24.19 1.98 -6.68
CA VAL A 27 25.60 1.93 -6.24
C VAL A 27 25.67 1.75 -4.72
N ARG A 28 26.08 0.55 -4.27
CA ARG A 28 26.62 0.30 -2.93
C ARG A 28 28.15 0.44 -2.98
N PRO A 29 28.77 0.99 -1.93
CA PRO A 29 29.85 0.25 -1.24
C PRO A 29 29.66 0.33 0.28
N ARG A 30 29.67 -0.80 1.00
CA ARG A 30 30.80 -1.54 1.61
C ARG A 30 31.35 -0.87 2.88
N SER A 31 31.27 -1.66 3.95
CA SER A 31 31.66 -1.44 5.34
C SER A 31 33.09 -0.93 5.56
N THR A 32 33.30 -0.10 6.59
CA THR A 32 34.39 -0.28 7.57
C THR A 32 34.02 0.27 8.96
N LYS A 33 34.64 -0.34 9.95
CA LYS A 33 34.40 -0.37 11.40
C LYS A 33 35.49 0.44 12.10
N VAL A 34 35.20 1.34 13.04
CA VAL A 34 36.19 1.82 14.04
C VAL A 34 35.52 2.16 15.38
N LYS A 35 36.16 1.69 16.46
CA LYS A 35 35.87 1.84 17.91
C LYS A 35 36.31 3.21 18.45
N SER A 36 35.85 3.55 19.67
CA SER A 36 36.58 4.19 20.81
C SER A 36 35.71 5.31 21.43
N SER A 37 35.09 5.15 22.60
CA SER A 37 35.61 5.17 23.99
C SER A 37 35.56 6.55 24.64
N SER A 38 35.25 6.55 25.95
CA SER A 38 35.53 7.60 26.96
C SER A 38 34.59 8.81 26.95
N SER A 39 34.24 9.48 28.05
CA SER A 39 34.13 9.29 29.51
C SER A 39 33.92 10.72 30.06
N GLU A 40 33.53 10.86 31.34
CA GLU A 40 33.52 12.13 32.13
C GLU A 40 32.33 13.09 31.85
N LYS A 41 31.70 13.74 32.83
CA LYS A 41 31.98 13.97 34.26
C LYS A 41 30.70 14.42 34.98
N LEU A 42 30.62 13.99 36.24
CA LEU A 42 29.98 14.60 37.42
C LEU A 42 29.42 16.03 37.29
N ASN A 43 28.21 16.27 37.83
CA ASN A 43 28.09 17.18 38.98
C ASN A 43 26.87 16.84 39.83
N GLU A 44 27.10 16.96 41.13
CA GLU A 44 26.29 16.63 42.29
C GLU A 44 25.94 17.96 42.98
N LYS A 45 24.69 18.18 43.40
CA LYS A 45 24.37 19.10 44.51
C LYS A 45 22.92 18.96 45.03
N THR A 46 22.80 18.11 46.05
CA THR A 46 22.23 18.29 47.40
C THR A 46 20.98 19.15 47.70
N ALA A 47 20.15 18.54 48.58
CA ALA A 47 19.26 19.08 49.64
C ALA A 47 17.79 19.38 49.27
N VAL A 48 16.74 19.18 50.09
CA VAL A 48 16.30 18.24 51.17
C VAL A 48 14.88 18.72 51.56
N LEU A 49 13.97 17.78 51.86
CA LEU A 49 12.69 17.84 52.61
C LEU A 49 11.45 18.67 52.16
N GLU A 50 10.36 17.91 51.96
CA GLU A 50 8.95 18.09 52.40
C GLU A 50 8.27 19.47 52.38
N THR A 51 7.17 19.59 51.61
CA THR A 51 5.76 19.55 52.09
C THR A 51 4.78 19.89 50.94
N ASN A 52 3.67 19.15 50.88
CA ASN A 52 2.47 19.38 50.04
C ASN A 52 1.46 20.23 50.86
N PRO A 53 0.27 20.66 50.37
CA PRO A 53 -0.24 20.99 49.03
C PRO A 53 -0.76 22.45 48.96
N GLU A 54 -0.94 23.02 47.78
CA GLU A 54 -2.05 23.95 47.57
C GLU A 54 -2.50 23.91 46.10
N GLN A 55 -3.79 23.71 45.92
CA GLN A 55 -4.46 23.55 44.64
C GLN A 55 -4.67 24.94 44.02
N GLU A 56 -4.21 25.14 42.78
CA GLU A 56 -4.76 26.16 41.91
C GLU A 56 -5.26 25.47 40.64
N ASN A 57 -6.60 25.42 40.56
CA ASN A 57 -7.35 25.04 39.37
C ASN A 57 -6.93 25.90 38.18
N VAL A 58 -6.41 25.28 37.14
CA VAL A 58 -6.53 25.82 35.78
C VAL A 58 -7.22 24.76 34.94
N GLU A 59 -8.52 24.97 34.81
CA GLU A 59 -9.43 24.32 33.89
C GLU A 59 -8.92 24.56 32.45
N MET A 60 -8.20 23.57 31.90
CA MET A 60 -7.93 23.50 30.47
C MET A 60 -8.80 22.40 29.89
N THR A 61 -9.74 22.83 29.07
CA THR A 61 -10.71 22.05 28.32
C THR A 61 -10.07 20.82 27.64
N GLU A 62 -10.18 19.67 28.29
CA GLU A 62 -9.95 18.36 27.67
C GLU A 62 -11.07 18.10 26.66
N SER A 63 -10.76 18.36 25.39
CA SER A 63 -11.47 17.68 24.30
C SER A 63 -11.18 16.20 24.45
N SER A 64 -12.20 15.44 24.83
CA SER A 64 -12.19 14.01 25.10
C SER A 64 -11.98 13.20 23.82
N GLU A 65 -10.84 13.34 23.16
CA GLU A 65 -10.43 12.41 22.11
C GLU A 65 -9.96 11.11 22.75
N THR A 66 -10.90 10.19 22.99
CA THR A 66 -10.56 8.86 23.48
C THR A 66 -9.50 8.24 22.56
N PRO A 67 -8.30 7.88 23.08
CA PRO A 67 -7.24 7.39 22.23
C PRO A 67 -7.68 6.11 21.54
N SER A 68 -7.44 6.02 20.24
CA SER A 68 -7.81 4.84 19.48
C SER A 68 -6.97 3.66 19.94
N GLN A 69 -7.62 2.58 20.36
CA GLN A 69 -6.99 1.34 20.76
C GLN A 69 -7.09 0.31 19.65
N LEU A 70 -6.06 -0.51 19.46
CA LEU A 70 -6.08 -1.63 18.51
C LEU A 70 -5.41 -2.84 19.15
N THR A 71 -6.05 -3.99 19.06
CA THR A 71 -5.47 -5.24 19.56
C THR A 71 -4.64 -5.90 18.47
N VAL A 72 -3.39 -6.25 18.76
CA VAL A 72 -2.52 -6.97 17.82
C VAL A 72 -2.20 -8.35 18.36
N LYS A 73 -2.44 -9.38 17.53
CA LYS A 73 -2.14 -10.78 17.83
C LYS A 73 -0.92 -11.26 17.04
N TYR A 74 -0.02 -12.00 17.69
CA TYR A 74 1.12 -12.65 17.05
C TYR A 74 1.57 -13.88 17.84
N LYS A 75 1.56 -15.07 17.21
CA LYS A 75 2.03 -16.34 17.81
C LYS A 75 1.49 -16.58 19.23
N GLY A 76 0.19 -16.36 19.44
CA GLY A 76 -0.48 -16.52 20.74
C GLY A 76 -0.29 -15.35 21.72
N LYS A 77 0.55 -14.37 21.42
CA LYS A 77 0.67 -13.12 22.20
C LYS A 77 -0.34 -12.10 21.70
N THR A 78 -0.99 -11.40 22.62
CA THR A 78 -1.94 -10.33 22.33
C THR A 78 -1.47 -9.05 23.01
N VAL A 79 -1.31 -7.97 22.25
CA VAL A 79 -0.84 -6.67 22.75
C VAL A 79 -1.78 -5.58 22.28
N THR A 80 -2.28 -4.76 23.20
CA THR A 80 -3.12 -3.60 22.88
C THR A 80 -2.24 -2.39 22.60
N LEU A 81 -2.39 -1.83 21.41
CA LEU A 81 -1.75 -0.59 20.98
C LEU A 81 -2.64 0.60 21.27
N THR A 82 -2.10 1.63 21.90
CA THR A 82 -2.75 2.92 22.04
C THR A 82 -2.19 3.88 20.98
N LEU A 83 -3.04 4.30 20.05
CA LEU A 83 -2.72 5.22 18.97
C LEU A 83 -3.16 6.63 19.41
N ARG A 84 -2.18 7.45 19.82
CA ARG A 84 -2.37 8.89 20.07
C ARG A 84 -2.03 9.68 18.79
N ASP A 85 -0.79 9.54 18.30
CA ASP A 85 -0.34 10.21 17.07
C ASP A 85 0.38 9.26 16.10
N PRO A 86 0.00 9.20 14.81
CA PRO A 86 -1.24 9.71 14.23
C PRO A 86 -2.47 8.89 14.67
N PRO A 87 -3.68 9.50 14.67
CA PRO A 87 -4.95 8.81 14.89
C PRO A 87 -5.25 7.77 13.80
N LEU A 88 -6.24 6.90 14.06
CA LEU A 88 -6.53 5.73 13.22
C LEU A 88 -6.94 6.09 11.80
N ASP A 89 -7.57 7.24 11.61
CA ASP A 89 -7.97 7.83 10.32
C ASP A 89 -6.77 8.13 9.39
N LYS A 90 -5.66 8.59 9.97
CA LYS A 90 -4.47 9.07 9.26
C LYS A 90 -3.29 8.10 9.29
N ILE A 91 -3.37 7.02 10.06
CA ILE A 91 -2.28 6.04 10.13
C ILE A 91 -2.26 5.14 8.88
N THR A 92 -1.08 5.03 8.28
CA THR A 92 -0.86 4.09 7.17
C THR A 92 -0.51 2.70 7.70
N LYS A 93 -0.81 1.66 6.90
CA LYS A 93 -0.44 0.27 7.21
C LYS A 93 1.04 0.14 7.60
N GLY A 94 1.95 0.82 6.91
CA GLY A 94 3.38 0.79 7.22
C GLY A 94 3.73 1.35 8.60
N LYS A 95 3.11 2.47 9.01
CA LYS A 95 3.31 3.04 10.35
C LYS A 95 2.70 2.15 11.43
N LEU A 96 1.50 1.62 11.20
CA LEU A 96 0.83 0.72 12.12
C LEU A 96 1.62 -0.59 12.31
N LEU A 97 2.11 -1.18 11.22
CA LEU A 97 2.92 -2.39 11.24
C LEU A 97 4.21 -2.19 12.05
N ARG A 98 4.89 -1.05 11.92
CA ARG A 98 6.07 -0.73 12.73
C ARG A 98 5.74 -0.63 14.22
N LYS A 99 4.66 0.08 14.59
CA LYS A 99 4.20 0.18 15.98
C LYS A 99 3.85 -1.21 16.55
N ALA A 100 3.13 -2.01 15.78
CA ALA A 100 2.76 -3.38 16.13
C ALA A 100 4.00 -4.28 16.32
N CYS A 101 4.96 -4.23 15.39
CA CYS A 101 6.21 -4.98 15.51
C CYS A 101 6.99 -4.58 16.76
N ASN A 102 7.12 -3.28 17.04
CA ASN A 102 7.82 -2.78 18.22
C ASN A 102 7.17 -3.25 19.51
N ALA A 103 5.83 -3.23 19.59
CA ALA A 103 5.10 -3.65 20.78
C ALA A 103 5.20 -5.17 21.05
N VAL A 104 5.38 -5.97 20.00
CA VAL A 104 5.56 -7.43 20.09
C VAL A 104 7.04 -7.83 20.20
N GLY A 105 7.98 -6.90 20.02
CA GLY A 105 9.43 -7.13 20.09
C GLY A 105 10.08 -7.64 18.79
N LEU A 106 9.45 -7.42 17.63
CA LEU A 106 9.94 -7.84 16.32
C LEU A 106 10.81 -6.74 15.68
N LYS A 107 12.11 -7.01 15.48
CA LYS A 107 13.09 -6.03 14.97
C LYS A 107 13.03 -5.76 13.46
N LYS A 108 12.34 -6.58 12.67
CA LYS A 108 12.30 -6.46 11.19
C LYS A 108 10.88 -6.64 10.63
N PRO A 109 10.23 -5.57 10.16
CA PRO A 109 8.88 -5.64 9.58
C PRO A 109 8.84 -6.18 8.13
N GLY A 110 9.98 -6.41 7.47
CA GLY A 110 10.04 -6.68 6.02
C GLY A 110 9.30 -7.93 5.54
N ASN A 111 9.17 -8.95 6.38
CA ASN A 111 8.43 -10.17 6.07
C ASN A 111 7.17 -10.31 6.93
N ILE A 112 6.67 -9.24 7.53
CA ILE A 112 5.50 -9.29 8.40
C ILE A 112 4.35 -8.58 7.68
N LEU A 113 3.24 -9.29 7.54
CA LEU A 113 2.00 -8.77 7.01
C LEU A 113 1.05 -8.49 8.17
N LEU A 114 0.27 -7.43 8.01
CA LEU A 114 -0.81 -7.09 8.91
C LEU A 114 -2.11 -7.61 8.30
N MET A 115 -2.82 -8.47 9.02
CA MET A 115 -4.08 -9.07 8.61
C MET A 115 -5.20 -8.52 9.50
N HIS A 116 -6.35 -8.21 8.90
CA HIS A 116 -7.55 -7.75 9.59
C HIS A 116 -8.76 -8.47 9.02
N LYS A 117 -9.57 -9.07 9.90
CA LYS A 117 -10.78 -9.82 9.52
C LYS A 117 -10.54 -10.85 8.37
N GLY A 118 -9.40 -11.55 8.43
CA GLY A 118 -9.01 -12.55 7.43
C GLY A 118 -8.44 -12.00 6.11
N LYS A 119 -8.29 -10.67 5.97
CA LYS A 119 -7.70 -10.03 4.78
C LYS A 119 -6.36 -9.39 5.11
N ILE A 120 -5.38 -9.59 4.23
CA ILE A 120 -4.08 -8.90 4.33
C ILE A 120 -4.30 -7.43 3.97
N LEU A 121 -3.86 -6.53 4.84
CA LEU A 121 -3.94 -5.09 4.60
C LEU A 121 -2.92 -4.67 3.53
N LYS A 122 -3.43 -3.96 2.52
CA LYS A 122 -2.67 -3.31 1.45
C LYS A 122 -2.00 -2.04 1.97
N ASP A 123 -1.04 -1.53 1.20
CA ASP A 123 -0.38 -0.27 1.51
C ASP A 123 -1.37 0.89 1.32
N GLY A 124 -1.53 1.73 2.34
CA GLY A 124 -2.55 2.80 2.36
C GLY A 124 -3.04 3.11 3.77
N SER A 125 -4.08 3.95 3.87
CA SER A 125 -4.76 4.21 5.15
C SER A 125 -5.49 2.93 5.62
N VAL A 126 -5.30 2.58 6.88
CA VAL A 126 -5.94 1.38 7.47
C VAL A 126 -7.43 1.62 7.72
N PHE A 127 -7.84 2.88 7.87
CA PHE A 127 -9.23 3.25 8.10
C PHE A 127 -10.10 2.96 6.87
N VAL A 128 -9.58 3.27 5.67
CA VAL A 128 -10.23 2.96 4.39
C VAL A 128 -10.41 1.45 4.20
N GLN A 129 -9.48 0.66 4.75
CA GLN A 129 -9.52 -0.79 4.72
C GLN A 129 -10.43 -1.41 5.80
N GLY A 130 -11.17 -0.57 6.53
CA GLY A 130 -12.20 -1.03 7.47
C GLY A 130 -11.69 -1.28 8.90
N VAL A 131 -10.45 -0.92 9.21
CA VAL A 131 -9.93 -0.99 10.58
C VAL A 131 -10.58 0.12 11.41
N ARG A 132 -11.13 -0.24 12.58
CA ARG A 132 -11.82 0.66 13.52
C ARG A 132 -11.19 0.57 14.92
N ASN A 133 -11.59 1.50 15.79
CA ASN A 133 -11.17 1.49 17.20
C ASN A 133 -11.62 0.16 17.85
N LYS A 134 -10.74 -0.41 18.69
CA LYS A 134 -10.89 -1.71 19.38
C LYS A 134 -10.87 -2.94 18.48
N ASP A 135 -10.61 -2.80 17.18
CA ASP A 135 -10.46 -3.96 16.30
C ASP A 135 -9.23 -4.79 16.66
N ALA A 136 -9.25 -6.05 16.18
CA ALA A 136 -8.11 -6.95 16.25
C ALA A 136 -7.44 -7.09 14.89
N CYS A 137 -6.12 -6.90 14.87
CA CYS A 137 -5.25 -7.23 13.75
C CYS A 137 -4.32 -8.38 14.13
N GLU A 138 -3.92 -9.17 13.16
CA GLU A 138 -2.97 -10.26 13.33
C GLU A 138 -1.71 -9.98 12.52
N LEU A 139 -0.55 -10.19 13.13
CA LEU A 139 0.72 -10.18 12.44
C LEU A 139 1.00 -11.59 11.90
N VAL A 140 1.22 -11.70 10.60
CA VAL A 140 1.52 -12.96 9.93
C VAL A 140 2.87 -12.85 9.25
N VAL A 141 3.73 -13.85 9.42
CA VAL A 141 5.01 -13.89 8.69
C VAL A 141 4.73 -14.36 7.27
N ASP A 142 5.11 -13.54 6.30
CA ASP A 142 5.04 -13.87 4.89
C ASP A 142 6.23 -14.74 4.48
N ASN A 143 5.98 -16.04 4.43
CA ASN A 143 6.93 -17.04 3.96
C ASN A 143 6.86 -17.25 2.44
N SER A 144 6.17 -16.38 1.70
CA SER A 144 6.10 -16.49 0.24
C SER A 144 7.46 -16.23 -0.41
N SER A 145 7.73 -16.95 -1.50
CA SER A 145 8.95 -16.82 -2.27
C SER A 145 9.02 -15.44 -2.97
N PRO A 146 10.21 -14.95 -3.35
CA PRO A 146 10.33 -13.70 -4.11
C PRO A 146 9.49 -13.71 -5.40
N ALA A 147 9.43 -14.85 -6.08
CA ALA A 147 8.63 -15.03 -7.29
C ALA A 147 7.12 -14.93 -7.00
N GLU A 148 6.64 -15.53 -5.90
CA GLU A 148 5.24 -15.39 -5.48
C GLU A 148 4.87 -13.92 -5.21
N LYS A 149 5.76 -13.20 -4.51
CA LYS A 149 5.58 -11.77 -4.22
C LYS A 149 5.53 -10.94 -5.50
N ALA A 150 6.38 -11.24 -6.48
CA ALA A 150 6.41 -10.54 -7.76
C ALA A 150 5.12 -10.75 -8.56
N VAL A 151 4.63 -11.99 -8.68
CA VAL A 151 3.35 -12.29 -9.36
C VAL A 151 2.18 -11.58 -8.68
N ARG A 152 2.13 -11.62 -7.34
CA ARG A 152 1.09 -10.93 -6.55
C ARG A 152 1.13 -9.41 -6.75
N ALA A 153 2.31 -8.82 -6.74
CA ALA A 153 2.48 -7.37 -6.94
C ALA A 153 2.01 -6.95 -8.33
N MET A 154 2.32 -7.73 -9.38
CA MET A 154 1.85 -7.49 -10.74
C MET A 154 0.32 -7.54 -10.83
N LYS A 155 -0.30 -8.58 -10.26
CA LYS A 155 -1.77 -8.70 -10.22
C LYS A 155 -2.42 -7.49 -9.55
N ASN A 156 -1.93 -7.09 -8.37
CA ASN A 156 -2.45 -5.94 -7.65
C ASN A 156 -2.29 -4.64 -8.45
N GLY A 157 -1.14 -4.43 -9.12
CA GLY A 157 -0.92 -3.25 -9.95
C GLY A 157 -1.91 -3.15 -11.11
N ILE A 158 -2.27 -4.29 -11.72
CA ILE A 158 -3.28 -4.33 -12.78
C ILE A 158 -4.67 -4.03 -12.22
N GLU A 159 -5.06 -4.66 -11.10
CA GLU A 159 -6.34 -4.42 -10.43
C GLU A 159 -6.52 -2.96 -10.02
N GLU A 160 -5.45 -2.30 -9.57
CA GLU A 160 -5.53 -0.94 -9.01
C GLU A 160 -5.44 0.14 -10.09
N GLN A 161 -4.66 -0.09 -11.15
CA GLN A 161 -4.34 0.96 -12.13
C GLN A 161 -5.00 0.75 -13.49
N ILE A 162 -5.13 -0.49 -13.95
CA ILE A 162 -5.54 -0.80 -15.32
C ILE A 162 -6.99 -1.25 -15.37
N LEU A 163 -7.42 -2.08 -14.42
CA LEU A 163 -8.79 -2.59 -14.38
C LEU A 163 -9.85 -1.48 -14.39
N PRO A 164 -9.75 -0.39 -13.61
CA PRO A 164 -10.74 0.68 -13.66
C PRO A 164 -10.82 1.35 -15.04
N LEU A 165 -9.68 1.48 -15.73
CA LEU A 165 -9.62 2.06 -17.07
C LEU A 165 -10.24 1.13 -18.12
N VAL A 166 -10.03 -0.18 -17.98
CA VAL A 166 -10.66 -1.20 -18.83
C VAL A 166 -12.17 -1.19 -18.63
N GLU A 167 -12.65 -1.17 -17.38
CA GLU A 167 -14.08 -1.12 -17.08
C GLU A 167 -14.74 0.16 -17.60
N GLN A 168 -14.07 1.31 -17.45
CA GLN A 168 -14.54 2.57 -18.01
C GLN A 168 -14.61 2.51 -19.54
N TYR A 169 -13.53 2.07 -20.20
CA TYR A 169 -13.51 1.93 -21.66
C TYR A 169 -14.65 1.04 -22.15
N VAL A 170 -14.83 -0.14 -21.56
CA VAL A 170 -15.90 -1.09 -21.95
C VAL A 170 -17.30 -0.47 -21.76
N ALA A 171 -17.50 0.33 -20.71
CA ALA A 171 -18.78 1.01 -20.46
C ALA A 171 -19.06 2.17 -21.43
N GLU A 172 -18.01 2.83 -21.91
CA GLU A 172 -18.10 4.05 -22.73
C GLU A 172 -17.89 3.80 -24.23
N ALA A 173 -17.34 2.63 -24.62
CA ALA A 173 -16.93 2.31 -25.99
C ALA A 173 -18.02 2.52 -27.05
N GLY A 174 -19.29 2.27 -26.71
CA GLY A 174 -20.44 2.49 -27.60
C GLY A 174 -20.75 3.96 -27.92
N LYS A 175 -20.15 4.90 -27.19
CA LYS A 175 -20.40 6.35 -27.33
C LYS A 175 -19.21 7.10 -27.94
N LEU A 176 -18.05 6.45 -28.02
CA LEU A 176 -16.83 7.03 -28.56
C LEU A 176 -16.87 7.07 -30.08
N SER A 177 -16.17 8.04 -30.67
CA SER A 177 -15.87 8.00 -32.10
C SER A 177 -14.99 6.78 -32.44
N ASP A 178 -14.97 6.37 -33.71
CA ASP A 178 -14.17 5.22 -34.14
C ASP A 178 -12.67 5.41 -33.85
N GLU A 179 -12.15 6.64 -34.01
CA GLU A 179 -10.76 6.98 -33.72
C GLU A 179 -10.47 6.87 -32.22
N GLU A 180 -11.29 7.48 -31.36
CA GLU A 180 -11.13 7.39 -29.89
C GLU A 180 -11.26 5.95 -29.38
N ARG A 181 -12.14 5.16 -30.01
CA ARG A 181 -12.36 3.75 -29.66
C ARG A 181 -11.14 2.90 -30.00
N GLU A 182 -10.56 3.07 -31.19
CA GLU A 182 -9.35 2.37 -31.63
C GLU A 182 -8.14 2.79 -30.77
N ASP A 183 -7.97 4.09 -30.53
CA ASP A 183 -6.87 4.60 -29.69
C ASP A 183 -6.94 4.07 -28.26
N GLY A 184 -8.14 4.09 -27.66
CA GLY A 184 -8.37 3.55 -26.31
C GLY A 184 -8.12 2.05 -26.25
N HIS A 185 -8.63 1.29 -27.22
CA HIS A 185 -8.40 -0.15 -27.34
C HIS A 185 -6.91 -0.46 -27.43
N ARG A 186 -6.21 0.20 -28.35
CA ARG A 186 -4.80 -0.02 -28.62
C ARG A 186 -3.95 0.26 -27.38
N ARG A 187 -4.14 1.42 -26.74
CA ARG A 187 -3.36 1.81 -25.54
C ARG A 187 -3.54 0.83 -24.39
N LEU A 188 -4.78 0.41 -24.11
CA LEU A 188 -5.06 -0.53 -23.02
C LEU A 188 -4.54 -1.94 -23.35
N SER A 189 -4.70 -2.39 -24.59
CA SER A 189 -4.20 -3.68 -25.06
C SER A 189 -2.67 -3.75 -25.01
N GLU A 190 -1.96 -2.74 -25.52
CA GLU A 190 -0.50 -2.65 -25.44
C GLU A 190 -0.01 -2.66 -23.98
N THR A 191 -0.72 -1.95 -23.09
CA THR A 191 -0.39 -1.93 -21.66
C THR A 191 -0.55 -3.31 -21.02
N LEU A 192 -1.67 -4.00 -21.27
CA LEU A 192 -1.92 -5.35 -20.74
C LEU A 192 -0.94 -6.39 -21.30
N LEU A 193 -0.62 -6.32 -22.59
CA LEU A 193 0.39 -7.16 -23.23
C LEU A 193 1.77 -6.95 -22.61
N GLY A 194 2.15 -5.70 -22.33
CA GLY A 194 3.39 -5.38 -21.60
C GLY A 194 3.45 -6.05 -20.22
N ARG A 195 2.31 -6.13 -19.51
CA ARG A 195 2.22 -6.83 -18.22
C ARG A 195 2.33 -8.35 -18.36
N LEU A 196 1.81 -8.94 -19.43
CA LEU A 196 1.98 -10.37 -19.72
C LEU A 196 3.46 -10.72 -19.93
N ILE A 197 4.19 -9.93 -20.73
CA ILE A 197 5.62 -10.13 -20.95
C ILE A 197 6.40 -10.08 -19.62
N GLN A 198 6.06 -9.10 -18.76
CA GLN A 198 6.68 -8.99 -17.43
C GLN A 198 6.37 -10.18 -16.53
N LEU A 199 5.15 -10.73 -16.58
CA LEU A 199 4.77 -11.93 -15.83
C LEU A 199 5.53 -13.18 -16.31
N ASP A 200 5.68 -13.34 -17.63
CA ASP A 200 6.40 -14.47 -18.21
C ASP A 200 7.90 -14.44 -17.89
N ALA A 201 8.47 -13.24 -17.74
CA ALA A 201 9.85 -13.04 -17.32
C ALA A 201 10.13 -13.42 -15.85
N ILE A 202 9.11 -13.64 -15.01
CA ILE A 202 9.31 -14.05 -13.62
C ILE A 202 9.83 -15.48 -13.57
N ASP A 203 11.06 -15.64 -13.10
CA ASP A 203 11.65 -16.94 -12.83
C ASP A 203 10.95 -17.62 -11.65
N ILE A 204 10.44 -18.82 -11.92
CA ILE A 204 9.58 -19.61 -11.05
C ILE A 204 10.32 -20.75 -10.36
N ASN A 205 11.60 -21.02 -10.67
CA ASN A 205 12.46 -22.00 -10.00
C ASN A 205 11.81 -23.36 -9.63
N GLY A 206 10.81 -23.81 -10.40
CA GLY A 206 10.09 -25.06 -10.14
C GLY A 206 8.96 -25.00 -9.10
N ASP A 207 8.68 -23.84 -8.49
CA ASP A 207 7.59 -23.68 -7.51
C ASP A 207 6.22 -23.83 -8.18
N GLN A 208 5.55 -24.96 -7.92
CA GLN A 208 4.26 -25.29 -8.51
C GLN A 208 3.16 -24.29 -8.13
N LYS A 209 3.21 -23.74 -6.91
CA LYS A 209 2.23 -22.76 -6.45
C LYS A 209 2.36 -21.45 -7.24
N VAL A 210 3.59 -20.98 -7.43
CA VAL A 210 3.86 -19.76 -8.20
C VAL A 210 3.52 -19.96 -9.68
N ARG A 211 3.82 -21.14 -10.25
CA ARG A 211 3.39 -21.50 -11.61
C ARG A 211 1.88 -21.37 -11.79
N GLN A 212 1.13 -21.92 -10.85
CA GLN A 212 -0.34 -21.89 -10.89
C GLN A 212 -0.85 -20.45 -10.78
N GLN A 213 -0.37 -19.67 -9.80
CA GLN A 213 -0.76 -18.26 -9.63
C GLN A 213 -0.43 -17.41 -10.85
N ARG A 214 0.74 -17.64 -11.48
CA ARG A 214 1.14 -16.95 -12.71
C ARG A 214 0.17 -17.28 -13.85
N LYS A 215 -0.16 -18.56 -14.03
CA LYS A 215 -1.11 -19.01 -15.06
C LYS A 215 -2.51 -18.40 -14.86
N GLU A 216 -3.01 -18.38 -13.63
CA GLU A 216 -4.29 -17.76 -13.30
C GLU A 216 -4.28 -16.25 -13.61
N THR A 217 -3.20 -15.57 -13.27
CA THR A 217 -3.04 -14.14 -13.54
C THR A 217 -2.98 -13.86 -15.05
N ILE A 218 -2.23 -14.67 -15.81
CA ILE A 218 -2.16 -14.59 -17.28
C ILE A 218 -3.54 -14.80 -17.90
N SER A 219 -4.25 -15.86 -17.51
CA SER A 219 -5.59 -16.18 -18.03
C SER A 219 -6.59 -15.07 -17.73
N TRP A 220 -6.50 -14.45 -16.55
CA TRP A 220 -7.33 -13.31 -16.19
C TRP A 220 -7.02 -12.09 -17.06
N ILE A 221 -5.75 -11.75 -17.29
CA ILE A 221 -5.37 -10.64 -18.16
C ILE A 221 -5.84 -10.88 -19.60
N GLN A 222 -5.69 -12.09 -20.12
CA GLN A 222 -6.21 -12.46 -21.44
C GLN A 222 -7.72 -12.26 -21.52
N SER A 223 -8.46 -12.58 -20.44
CA SER A 223 -9.89 -12.32 -20.37
C SER A 223 -10.22 -10.82 -20.39
N LEU A 224 -9.36 -9.96 -19.86
CA LEU A 224 -9.52 -8.50 -19.98
C LEU A 224 -9.28 -8.02 -21.42
N ILE A 225 -8.26 -8.56 -22.11
CA ILE A 225 -7.99 -8.23 -23.52
C ILE A 225 -9.18 -8.62 -24.39
N ILE A 226 -9.75 -9.81 -24.20
CA ILE A 226 -10.96 -10.25 -24.93
C ILE A 226 -12.12 -9.27 -24.72
N LYS A 227 -12.34 -8.80 -23.48
CA LYS A 227 -13.37 -7.78 -23.21
C LYS A 227 -13.11 -6.47 -23.95
N LEU A 228 -11.86 -6.04 -24.07
CA LEU A 228 -11.51 -4.86 -24.87
C LEU A 228 -11.82 -5.08 -26.35
N ASP A 229 -11.45 -6.24 -26.90
CA ASP A 229 -11.72 -6.61 -28.29
C ASP A 229 -13.22 -6.67 -28.61
N ASP A 230 -14.03 -7.21 -27.68
CA ASP A 230 -15.48 -7.28 -27.84
C ASP A 230 -16.11 -5.88 -27.81
N ALA A 231 -15.64 -5.01 -26.91
CA ALA A 231 -16.10 -3.63 -26.81
C ALA A 231 -15.71 -2.78 -28.03
N SER A 232 -14.54 -3.01 -28.63
CA SER A 232 -14.11 -2.29 -29.84
C SER A 232 -14.88 -2.72 -31.10
N LYS A 233 -15.28 -4.00 -31.18
CA LYS A 233 -16.07 -4.57 -32.29
C LYS A 233 -17.58 -4.33 -32.18
N GLY A 234 -18.12 -4.15 -30.97
CA GLY A 234 -19.55 -4.05 -30.70
C GLY A 234 -20.30 -2.88 -31.36
N VAL A 235 -19.60 -1.98 -32.06
CA VAL A 235 -20.19 -0.78 -32.69
C VAL A 235 -20.08 -0.80 -34.22
N THR A 236 -19.18 -1.60 -34.80
CA THR A 236 -18.96 -1.64 -36.27
C THR A 236 -19.94 -2.52 -37.04
N GLY A 237 -20.94 -3.09 -36.36
CA GLY A 237 -21.98 -3.93 -36.96
C GLY A 237 -23.35 -3.27 -36.99
N LYS A 238 -23.52 -2.16 -37.71
CA LYS A 238 -24.82 -1.67 -38.19
C LYS A 238 -24.67 -0.72 -39.37
#